data_AF-A0A1Y2F556-F1
#
_entry.id   AF-A0A1Y2F556-F1
#
_cell.length_a   1.000
_cell.length_b   1.000
_cell.length_c   1.000
_cell.angle_alpha   90.00
_cell.angle_beta   90.00
_cell.angle_gamma   90.00
#
_symmetry.space_group_name_H-M   'P 1'
#
loop_
_entity.id
_entity.type
_entity.pdbx_description
1 polymer ?
#
loop_
_entity_poly.entity_id
_entity_poly.type
_entity_poly.pdbx_seq_one_letter_code
_entity_poly.pdbx_strand_id
1 'polypeptide(L)'
;MLKVLLEAQLPQGIEVAFHYLKGALPPRTPSKKKLKQPLPETQFLTVYEADLLILALEVLVYKAENLTTVYISKADSTGCHSKGVSLSTLALCFLKQLLAQQIGKVRLVLFARSQPQYLFPGSSENEGKHLLGDRELVHWWVGILERLRGISKDATACIIVPGSDDQEVERTYLAGYKAGWRVGFTDSPQALAKDVLLRFPDDPKARFLDQLSLDKAIDTTSLAQFWELMAYRQEMSSGRSVAFLQLDTVSEYPADTNVPSWDFLDLSDKKLAMLRDELGAQTFTSREETLLASERWLRLVPASTDGDAKPVCVFGRATLKTVAKADGKTINASKTSEMHKRPASDTQPNILVPRKRQRPKP
;
A
#
# COMPACT_ATOMS: atom_id res chain seq x y z
N MET A 1 -7.29 11.51 -15.35
CA MET A 1 -7.82 11.90 -14.00
C MET A 1 -6.76 11.78 -12.90
N LEU A 2 -5.90 10.75 -12.89
CA LEU A 2 -4.77 10.64 -11.96
C LEU A 2 -3.87 11.88 -11.98
N LYS A 3 -3.55 12.38 -13.19
CA LYS A 3 -2.81 13.64 -13.37
C LYS A 3 -3.45 14.78 -12.57
N VAL A 4 -4.76 15.00 -12.72
CA VAL A 4 -5.50 16.08 -12.03
C VAL A 4 -5.46 15.91 -10.50
N LEU A 5 -5.63 14.68 -10.01
CA LEU A 5 -5.52 14.39 -8.58
C LEU A 5 -4.12 14.72 -8.05
N LEU A 6 -3.07 14.32 -8.77
CA LEU A 6 -1.69 14.59 -8.40
C LEU A 6 -1.36 16.09 -8.47
N GLU A 7 -1.76 16.81 -9.52
CA GLU A 7 -1.59 18.27 -9.63
C GLU A 7 -2.20 18.98 -8.41
N ALA A 8 -3.38 18.53 -7.95
CA ALA A 8 -4.09 19.15 -6.83
C ALA A 8 -3.51 18.81 -5.45
N GLN A 9 -2.78 17.70 -5.30
CA GLN A 9 -2.27 17.23 -4.00
C GLN A 9 -0.77 17.43 -3.82
N LEU A 10 0.01 17.48 -4.90
CA LEU A 10 1.45 17.70 -4.83
C LEU A 10 1.80 19.16 -4.53
N PRO A 11 2.79 19.44 -3.66
CA PRO A 11 3.21 20.81 -3.35
C PRO A 11 3.65 21.59 -4.60
N GLN A 12 3.43 22.89 -4.61
CA GLN A 12 3.96 23.77 -5.65
C GLN A 12 5.48 23.65 -5.76
N GLY A 13 5.99 23.50 -6.99
CA GLY A 13 7.42 23.32 -7.27
C GLY A 13 7.89 21.86 -7.29
N ILE A 14 7.02 20.91 -6.96
CA ILE A 14 7.28 19.47 -7.13
C ILE A 14 6.81 19.05 -8.53
N GLU A 15 7.71 18.40 -9.26
CA GLU A 15 7.44 17.76 -10.54
C GLU A 15 7.65 16.25 -10.42
N VAL A 16 6.66 15.49 -10.87
CA VAL A 16 6.75 14.04 -10.98
C VAL A 16 6.23 13.62 -12.34
N ALA A 17 6.66 12.45 -12.81
CA ALA A 17 6.07 11.80 -13.97
C ALA A 17 5.56 10.41 -13.59
N PHE A 18 4.66 9.82 -14.37
CA PHE A 18 4.23 8.45 -14.13
C PHE A 18 3.94 7.67 -15.41
N HIS A 19 4.14 6.35 -15.35
CA HIS A 19 3.49 5.41 -16.26
C HIS A 19 2.43 4.64 -15.49
N TYR A 20 1.23 4.62 -16.03
CA TYR A 20 0.14 3.78 -15.54
C TYR A 20 -0.13 2.71 -16.59
N LEU A 21 0.21 1.47 -16.29
CA LEU A 21 0.08 0.34 -17.19
C LEU A 21 -1.12 -0.51 -16.78
N LYS A 22 -1.86 -0.98 -17.77
CA LYS A 22 -3.02 -1.84 -17.57
C LYS A 22 -2.88 -3.10 -18.42
N GLY A 23 -2.97 -4.26 -17.79
CA GLY A 23 -2.97 -5.56 -18.47
C GLY A 23 -4.31 -6.24 -18.29
N ALA A 24 -4.96 -6.57 -19.40
CA ALA A 24 -6.19 -7.34 -19.41
C ALA A 24 -5.99 -8.66 -20.16
N LEU A 25 -6.56 -9.73 -19.61
CA LEU A 25 -6.82 -10.93 -20.41
C LEU A 25 -7.94 -10.63 -21.41
N PRO A 26 -7.78 -10.98 -22.70
CA PRO A 26 -8.95 -11.11 -23.55
C PRO A 26 -9.87 -12.19 -22.95
N PRO A 27 -11.21 -12.05 -23.03
CA PRO A 27 -12.11 -13.13 -22.69
C PRO A 27 -11.75 -14.34 -23.56
N ARG A 28 -11.08 -15.34 -22.98
CA ARG A 28 -10.88 -16.60 -23.68
C ARG A 28 -12.27 -17.20 -23.89
N THR A 29 -12.63 -17.37 -25.15
CA THR A 29 -13.68 -18.28 -25.61
C THR A 29 -13.76 -19.53 -24.73
N PRO A 30 -14.97 -20.07 -24.49
CA PRO A 30 -15.24 -20.99 -23.39
C PRO A 30 -14.52 -22.33 -23.59
N SER A 31 -13.32 -22.45 -23.04
CA SER A 31 -12.65 -23.75 -22.91
C SER A 31 -13.13 -24.41 -21.61
N LYS A 32 -13.60 -25.65 -21.75
CA LYS A 32 -14.37 -26.43 -20.76
C LYS A 32 -13.53 -26.94 -19.57
N LYS A 33 -12.72 -26.09 -18.95
CA LYS A 33 -12.14 -26.32 -17.62
C LYS A 33 -12.33 -25.06 -16.79
N LYS A 34 -13.39 -25.06 -15.97
CA LYS A 34 -13.79 -23.95 -15.09
C LYS A 34 -12.61 -23.54 -14.20
N LEU A 35 -11.93 -22.43 -14.53
CA LEU A 35 -11.38 -21.59 -13.47
C LEU A 35 -12.60 -21.11 -12.67
N LYS A 36 -12.64 -21.42 -11.37
CA LYS A 36 -13.75 -21.02 -10.49
C LYS A 36 -13.77 -19.51 -10.19
N GLN A 37 -12.73 -18.76 -10.58
CA GLN A 37 -12.63 -17.32 -10.38
C GLN A 37 -12.20 -16.63 -11.68
N PRO A 38 -12.78 -15.45 -12.00
CA PRO A 38 -12.32 -14.64 -13.12
C PRO A 38 -10.87 -14.23 -12.86
N LEU A 39 -10.05 -14.27 -13.91
CA LEU A 39 -8.68 -13.82 -13.82
C LEU A 39 -8.65 -12.29 -13.64
N PRO A 40 -7.75 -11.75 -12.81
CA PRO A 40 -7.72 -10.33 -12.51
C PRO A 40 -7.16 -9.50 -13.66
N GLU A 41 -7.60 -8.25 -13.74
CA GLU A 41 -6.96 -7.20 -14.51
C GLU A 41 -5.82 -6.61 -13.67
N THR A 42 -4.62 -6.51 -14.25
CA THR A 42 -3.45 -5.97 -13.53
C THR A 42 -3.32 -4.47 -13.81
N GLN A 43 -3.21 -3.69 -12.74
CA GLN A 43 -3.04 -2.25 -12.73
C GLN A 43 -1.68 -1.95 -12.11
N PHE A 44 -0.74 -1.42 -12.91
CA PHE A 44 0.64 -1.24 -12.49
C PHE A 44 1.07 0.21 -12.66
N LEU A 45 1.38 0.89 -11.54
CA LEU A 45 1.86 2.26 -11.53
C LEU A 45 3.37 2.29 -11.29
N THR A 46 4.06 3.12 -12.04
CA THR A 46 5.44 3.55 -11.75
C THR A 46 5.51 5.07 -11.76
N VAL A 47 6.19 5.66 -10.78
CA VAL A 47 6.32 7.12 -10.61
C VAL A 47 7.79 7.50 -10.59
N TYR A 48 8.10 8.64 -11.19
CA TYR A 48 9.44 9.20 -11.34
C TYR A 48 9.52 10.61 -10.76
N GLU A 49 10.70 10.95 -10.26
CA GLU A 49 11.10 12.33 -9.94
C GLU A 49 12.50 12.56 -10.52
N ALA A 50 12.65 13.58 -11.38
CA ALA A 50 13.89 13.81 -12.13
C ALA A 50 14.42 12.54 -12.80
N ASP A 51 13.54 11.85 -13.54
CA ASP A 51 13.77 10.59 -14.27
C ASP A 51 14.16 9.37 -13.43
N LEU A 52 14.19 9.48 -12.10
CA LEU A 52 14.42 8.35 -11.20
C LEU A 52 13.12 7.70 -10.79
N LEU A 53 13.00 6.38 -10.93
CA LEU A 53 11.95 5.58 -10.32
C LEU A 53 11.97 5.78 -8.81
N ILE A 54 10.86 6.24 -8.25
CA ILE A 54 10.72 6.50 -6.81
C ILE A 54 9.67 5.61 -6.13
N LEU A 55 8.65 5.17 -6.88
CA LEU A 55 7.52 4.41 -6.35
C LEU A 55 6.97 3.48 -7.45
N ALA A 56 6.61 2.26 -7.06
CA ALA A 56 5.81 1.37 -7.89
C ALA A 56 4.69 0.71 -7.07
N LEU A 57 3.50 0.58 -7.67
CA LEU A 57 2.35 -0.11 -7.09
C LEU A 57 1.79 -1.13 -8.09
N GLU A 58 1.57 -2.34 -7.62
CA GLU A 58 0.86 -3.40 -8.34
C GLU A 58 -0.48 -3.68 -7.66
N VAL A 59 -1.55 -3.57 -8.42
CA VAL A 59 -2.92 -3.79 -7.97
C VAL A 59 -3.64 -4.74 -8.92
N LEU A 60 -4.34 -5.72 -8.36
CA LEU A 60 -5.11 -6.71 -9.10
C LEU A 60 -6.60 -6.42 -8.93
N VAL A 61 -7.33 -6.24 -10.03
CA VAL A 61 -8.76 -5.93 -10.02
C VAL A 61 -9.56 -7.13 -10.50
N TYR A 62 -10.38 -7.69 -9.61
CA TYR A 62 -11.28 -8.81 -9.90
C TYR A 62 -12.71 -8.27 -10.03
N LYS A 63 -13.35 -8.51 -11.17
CA LYS A 63 -14.73 -8.08 -11.42
C LYS A 63 -15.67 -9.29 -11.33
N ALA A 64 -16.58 -9.26 -10.37
CA ALA A 64 -17.70 -10.20 -10.25
C ALA A 64 -19.03 -9.46 -10.49
N GLU A 65 -20.14 -10.19 -10.59
CA GLU A 65 -21.47 -9.62 -10.92
C GLU A 65 -21.89 -8.47 -10.00
N ASN A 66 -21.63 -8.58 -8.69
CA ASN A 66 -22.12 -7.65 -7.67
C ASN A 66 -21.02 -6.99 -6.82
N LEU A 67 -19.75 -7.29 -7.10
CA LEU A 67 -18.62 -6.80 -6.32
C LEU A 67 -17.36 -6.73 -7.18
N THR A 68 -16.70 -5.58 -7.16
CA THR A 68 -15.33 -5.44 -7.67
C THR A 68 -14.35 -5.54 -6.50
N THR A 69 -13.38 -6.45 -6.57
CA THR A 69 -12.32 -6.54 -5.57
C THR A 69 -11.03 -5.92 -6.11
N VAL A 70 -10.48 -4.96 -5.37
CA VAL A 70 -9.21 -4.28 -5.67
C VAL A 70 -8.17 -4.75 -4.67
N TYR A 71 -7.31 -5.69 -5.08
CA TYR A 71 -6.26 -6.23 -4.23
C TYR A 71 -4.94 -5.51 -4.47
N ILE A 72 -4.41 -4.85 -3.45
CA ILE A 72 -3.08 -4.24 -3.51
C ILE A 72 -2.06 -5.34 -3.26
N SER A 73 -1.41 -5.78 -4.34
CA SER A 73 -0.46 -6.89 -4.35
C SER A 73 0.90 -6.47 -3.81
N LYS A 74 1.45 -5.38 -4.36
CA LYS A 74 2.79 -4.88 -4.01
C LYS A 74 2.82 -3.36 -4.04
N ALA A 75 3.56 -2.77 -3.12
CA ALA A 75 3.93 -1.36 -3.13
C ALA A 75 5.37 -1.26 -2.65
N ASP A 76 6.21 -0.55 -3.40
CA ASP A 76 7.63 -0.42 -3.07
C ASP A 76 8.17 0.94 -3.49
N SER A 77 9.29 1.34 -2.91
CA SER A 77 10.03 2.56 -3.24
C SER A 77 11.52 2.29 -3.34
N THR A 78 12.24 3.15 -4.05
CA THR A 78 13.70 3.04 -4.23
C THR A 78 14.48 3.85 -3.19
N GLY A 79 13.85 4.79 -2.50
CA GLY A 79 14.53 5.74 -1.61
C GLY A 79 15.16 6.95 -2.32
N CYS A 80 15.02 7.07 -3.64
CA CYS A 80 15.66 8.12 -4.44
C CYS A 80 14.82 9.41 -4.62
N HIS A 81 13.77 9.59 -3.81
CA HIS A 81 12.86 10.75 -3.87
C HIS A 81 13.32 11.90 -2.97
N SER A 82 12.93 13.12 -3.32
CA SER A 82 13.11 14.29 -2.49
C SER A 82 12.12 14.28 -1.31
N LYS A 83 12.51 14.93 -0.20
CA LYS A 83 11.66 15.05 1.00
C LYS A 83 10.33 15.79 0.75
N GLY A 84 10.20 16.49 -0.38
CA GLY A 84 8.98 17.18 -0.77
C GLY A 84 7.91 16.26 -1.38
N VAL A 85 8.28 15.05 -1.81
CA VAL A 85 7.36 14.08 -2.41
C VAL A 85 6.82 13.12 -1.35
N SER A 86 5.51 13.18 -1.13
CA SER A 86 4.81 12.26 -0.23
C SER A 86 4.39 10.99 -0.95
N LEU A 87 5.07 9.88 -0.70
CA LEU A 87 4.75 8.57 -1.30
C LEU A 87 3.33 8.09 -0.96
N SER A 88 2.83 8.40 0.24
CA SER A 88 1.45 8.09 0.63
C SER A 88 0.43 8.87 -0.19
N THR A 89 0.74 10.12 -0.55
CA THR A 89 -0.10 10.93 -1.42
C THR A 89 -0.14 10.40 -2.85
N LEU A 90 1.02 9.95 -3.38
CA LEU A 90 1.10 9.30 -4.70
C LEU A 90 0.24 8.03 -4.74
N ALA A 91 0.44 7.13 -3.77
CA ALA A 91 -0.34 5.90 -3.64
C ALA A 91 -1.84 6.19 -3.46
N LEU A 92 -2.20 7.15 -2.61
CA LEU A 92 -3.59 7.55 -2.41
C LEU A 92 -4.25 8.05 -3.69
N CYS A 93 -3.58 8.92 -4.45
CA CYS A 93 -4.15 9.47 -5.69
C CYS A 93 -4.39 8.36 -6.71
N PHE A 94 -3.49 7.37 -6.79
CA PHE A 94 -3.67 6.20 -7.63
C PHE A 94 -4.84 5.31 -7.20
N LEU A 95 -4.97 5.03 -5.91
CA LEU A 95 -6.08 4.24 -5.40
C LEU A 95 -7.42 4.97 -5.56
N LYS A 96 -7.45 6.30 -5.35
CA LYS A 96 -8.63 7.14 -5.64
C LYS A 96 -9.04 7.03 -7.10
N GLN A 97 -8.07 7.13 -8.00
CA GLN A 97 -8.28 6.93 -9.43
C GLN A 97 -8.88 5.56 -9.73
N LEU A 98 -8.31 4.49 -9.18
CA LEU A 98 -8.77 3.12 -9.40
C LEU A 98 -10.19 2.89 -8.87
N LEU A 99 -10.51 3.39 -7.67
CA LEU A 99 -11.84 3.23 -7.09
C LEU A 99 -12.90 3.93 -7.94
N ALA A 100 -12.64 5.17 -8.39
CA ALA A 100 -13.55 5.95 -9.21
C ALA A 100 -13.79 5.37 -10.62
N GLN A 101 -12.88 4.51 -11.11
CA GLN A 101 -13.09 3.77 -12.36
C GLN A 101 -14.06 2.59 -12.21
N GLN A 102 -14.39 2.19 -10.98
CA GLN A 102 -15.29 1.05 -10.74
C GLN A 102 -16.74 1.52 -10.64
N ILE A 103 -17.67 0.59 -10.88
CA ILE A 103 -19.10 0.81 -10.79
C ILE A 103 -19.68 -0.11 -9.71
N GLY A 104 -20.46 0.47 -8.80
CA GLY A 104 -21.16 -0.29 -7.76
C GLY A 104 -20.29 -0.59 -6.54
N LYS A 105 -20.48 -1.76 -5.92
CA LYS A 105 -19.75 -2.13 -4.71
C LYS A 105 -18.30 -2.46 -5.02
N VAL A 106 -17.39 -1.89 -4.23
CA VAL A 106 -15.95 -2.10 -4.34
C VAL A 106 -15.39 -2.52 -3.00
N ARG A 107 -14.60 -3.59 -2.99
CA ARG A 107 -13.85 -4.09 -1.85
C ARG A 107 -12.36 -3.93 -2.14
N LEU A 108 -11.71 -2.98 -1.48
CA LEU A 108 -10.25 -2.86 -1.52
C LEU A 108 -9.66 -3.71 -0.38
N VAL A 109 -8.67 -4.55 -0.69
CA VAL A 109 -8.03 -5.45 0.28
C VAL A 109 -6.52 -5.45 0.11
N LEU A 110 -5.80 -5.58 1.23
CA LEU A 110 -4.34 -5.72 1.22
C LEU A 110 -3.85 -6.49 2.45
N PHE A 111 -2.64 -7.03 2.35
CA PHE A 111 -1.90 -7.60 3.47
C PHE A 111 -0.63 -6.77 3.73
N ALA A 112 -0.59 -6.09 4.86
CA ALA A 112 0.51 -5.22 5.27
C ALA A 112 1.54 -6.01 6.08
N ARG A 113 2.69 -6.27 5.47
CA ARG A 113 3.86 -6.90 6.08
C ARG A 113 5.09 -6.13 5.66
N SER A 114 6.07 -5.93 6.54
CA SER A 114 7.33 -5.30 6.15
C SER A 114 8.26 -6.33 5.51
N GLN A 115 8.89 -5.92 4.41
CA GLN A 115 9.98 -6.63 3.74
C GLN A 115 11.04 -5.62 3.31
N PRO A 116 12.31 -6.03 3.16
CA PRO A 116 13.36 -5.16 2.62
C PRO A 116 13.00 -4.58 1.23
N GLN A 117 12.35 -5.38 0.40
CA GLN A 117 11.97 -5.02 -0.96
C GLN A 117 10.86 -5.93 -1.48
N TYR A 118 10.09 -5.42 -2.45
CA TYR A 118 9.00 -6.10 -3.14
C TYR A 118 9.12 -6.05 -4.66
N LEU A 119 9.41 -4.86 -5.21
CA LEU A 119 9.43 -4.58 -6.65
C LEU A 119 10.80 -4.11 -7.14
N PHE A 120 11.64 -3.55 -6.24
CA PHE A 120 12.93 -2.98 -6.60
C PHE A 120 14.08 -3.79 -5.96
N PRO A 121 14.68 -4.77 -6.67
CA PRO A 121 15.76 -5.58 -6.14
C PRO A 121 16.98 -4.75 -5.73
N GLY A 122 17.54 -5.03 -4.54
CA GLY A 122 18.69 -4.31 -3.98
C GLY A 122 18.34 -2.98 -3.33
N SER A 123 17.10 -2.48 -3.47
CA SER A 123 16.74 -1.15 -2.97
C SER A 123 16.84 -0.99 -1.45
N SER A 124 16.85 -2.08 -0.67
CA SER A 124 17.09 -2.02 0.77
C SER A 124 18.50 -1.59 1.16
N GLU A 125 19.46 -1.68 0.22
CA GLU A 125 20.85 -1.25 0.41
C GLU A 125 21.04 0.24 0.11
N ASN A 126 20.03 0.86 -0.51
CA ASN A 126 20.06 2.28 -0.82
C ASN A 126 19.87 3.10 0.46
N GLU A 127 20.87 3.92 0.81
CA GLU A 127 20.86 4.74 2.02
C GLU A 127 19.66 5.71 2.11
N GLY A 128 19.09 6.10 0.96
CA GLY A 128 17.89 6.95 0.91
C GLY A 128 16.59 6.22 1.24
N LYS A 129 16.58 4.87 1.25
CA LYS A 129 15.36 4.09 1.46
C LYS A 129 15.07 3.93 2.95
N HIS A 130 13.95 4.51 3.39
CA HIS A 130 13.43 4.28 4.72
C HIS A 130 12.56 3.02 4.75
N LEU A 131 13.04 1.98 5.43
CA LEU A 131 12.33 0.72 5.64
C LEU A 131 11.39 0.83 6.84
N LEU A 132 10.08 0.86 6.58
CA LEU A 132 9.08 0.85 7.65
C LEU A 132 9.07 -0.51 8.35
N GLY A 133 9.08 -0.54 9.68
CA GLY A 133 8.77 -1.74 10.45
C GLY A 133 7.32 -2.18 10.26
N ASP A 134 6.97 -3.41 10.67
CA ASP A 134 5.63 -3.96 10.45
C ASP A 134 4.53 -3.01 10.99
N ARG A 135 4.67 -2.54 12.23
CA ARG A 135 3.71 -1.60 12.85
C ARG A 135 3.58 -0.29 12.09
N GLU A 136 4.70 0.29 11.66
CA GLU A 136 4.74 1.56 10.94
C GLU A 136 4.10 1.44 9.56
N LEU A 137 4.31 0.31 8.88
CA LEU A 137 3.68 0.02 7.59
C LEU A 137 2.17 -0.17 7.74
N VAL A 138 1.70 -0.85 8.79
CA VAL A 138 0.27 -0.95 9.10
C VAL A 138 -0.32 0.44 9.33
N HIS A 139 0.33 1.29 10.13
CA HIS A 139 -0.09 2.69 10.32
C HIS A 139 -0.15 3.48 9.01
N TRP A 140 0.85 3.31 8.14
CA TRP A 140 0.92 3.98 6.85
C TRP A 140 -0.28 3.61 5.97
N TRP A 141 -0.61 2.32 5.88
CA TRP A 141 -1.77 1.84 5.13
C TRP A 141 -3.11 2.27 5.77
N VAL A 142 -3.24 2.22 7.09
CA VAL A 142 -4.44 2.71 7.80
C VAL A 142 -4.69 4.19 7.48
N GLY A 143 -3.65 5.02 7.47
CA GLY A 143 -3.78 6.44 7.09
C GLY A 143 -4.26 6.64 5.65
N ILE A 144 -3.80 5.83 4.70
CA ILE A 144 -4.28 5.87 3.31
C ILE A 144 -5.74 5.41 3.23
N LEU A 145 -6.07 4.27 3.84
CA LEU A 145 -7.42 3.72 3.81
C LEU A 145 -8.42 4.63 4.50
N GLU A 146 -8.05 5.32 5.58
CA GLU A 146 -8.93 6.31 6.20
C GLU A 146 -9.25 7.47 5.26
N ARG A 147 -8.24 7.97 4.52
CA ARG A 147 -8.44 9.03 3.51
C ARG A 147 -9.28 8.55 2.33
N LEU A 148 -9.24 7.26 1.99
CA LEU A 148 -10.11 6.66 0.98
C LEU A 148 -11.54 6.44 1.52
N ARG A 149 -11.67 5.97 2.76
CA ARG A 149 -12.95 5.78 3.45
C ARG A 149 -13.71 7.10 3.53
N GLY A 150 -13.03 8.20 3.83
CA GLY A 150 -13.63 9.54 3.87
C GLY A 150 -14.24 10.04 2.55
N ILE A 151 -14.07 9.33 1.42
CA ILE A 151 -14.70 9.67 0.13
C ILE A 151 -16.20 9.36 0.14
N SER A 152 -16.61 8.27 0.79
CA SER A 152 -18.01 7.85 0.86
C SER A 152 -18.42 7.64 2.31
N LYS A 153 -19.56 8.20 2.71
CA LYS A 153 -20.08 8.03 4.08
C LYS A 153 -20.47 6.58 4.38
N ASP A 154 -20.79 5.81 3.35
CA ASP A 154 -21.18 4.41 3.45
C ASP A 154 -19.97 3.46 3.46
N ALA A 155 -18.75 3.99 3.37
CA ALA A 155 -17.54 3.19 3.38
C ALA A 155 -17.20 2.67 4.79
N THR A 156 -16.94 1.36 4.88
CA THR A 156 -16.53 0.69 6.11
C THR A 156 -15.16 0.08 5.96
N ALA A 157 -14.28 0.29 6.93
CA ALA A 157 -12.94 -0.27 6.95
C ALA A 157 -12.80 -1.34 8.05
N CYS A 158 -12.05 -2.39 7.76
CA CYS A 158 -11.78 -3.48 8.67
C CYS A 158 -10.27 -3.72 8.78
N ILE A 159 -9.82 -4.07 9.98
CA ILE A 159 -8.44 -4.45 10.27
C ILE A 159 -8.41 -5.74 11.09
N ILE A 160 -7.50 -6.65 10.74
CA ILE A 160 -7.18 -7.85 11.51
C ILE A 160 -5.67 -7.89 11.69
N VAL A 161 -5.21 -7.97 12.93
CA VAL A 161 -3.81 -8.19 13.28
C VAL A 161 -3.75 -9.55 13.98
N PRO A 162 -3.43 -10.64 13.27
CA PRO A 162 -3.46 -11.98 13.86
C PRO A 162 -2.54 -12.05 15.09
N GLY A 163 -3.08 -12.56 16.21
CA GLY A 163 -2.35 -12.69 17.47
C GLY A 163 -2.44 -11.49 18.40
N SER A 164 -3.04 -10.37 17.98
CA SER A 164 -3.35 -9.23 18.85
C SER A 164 -4.82 -9.24 19.26
N ASP A 165 -5.10 -8.73 20.47
CA ASP A 165 -6.47 -8.52 20.93
C ASP A 165 -7.09 -7.24 20.36
N ASP A 166 -8.43 -7.19 20.31
CA ASP A 166 -9.16 -6.08 19.68
C ASP A 166 -8.86 -4.72 20.32
N GLN A 167 -8.67 -4.66 21.64
CA GLN A 167 -8.38 -3.41 22.34
C GLN A 167 -6.97 -2.90 22.02
N GLU A 168 -6.00 -3.79 21.92
CA GLU A 168 -4.64 -3.46 21.46
C GLU A 168 -4.68 -2.93 20.03
N VAL A 169 -5.40 -3.59 19.12
CA VAL A 169 -5.52 -3.15 17.72
C VAL A 169 -6.18 -1.78 17.63
N GLU A 170 -7.29 -1.56 18.34
CA GLU A 170 -7.95 -0.26 18.38
C GLU A 170 -7.05 0.86 18.89
N ARG A 171 -6.37 0.63 20.03
CA ARG A 171 -5.51 1.63 20.67
C ARG A 171 -4.27 1.93 19.83
N THR A 172 -3.72 0.90 19.19
CA THR A 172 -2.46 1.03 18.44
C THR A 172 -2.74 1.64 17.09
N TYR A 173 -3.63 1.06 16.28
CA TYR A 173 -3.75 1.42 14.86
C TYR A 173 -4.92 2.36 14.57
N LEU A 174 -5.98 2.32 15.38
CA LEU A 174 -7.23 3.05 15.12
C LEU A 174 -7.46 4.24 16.06
N ALA A 175 -6.45 4.62 16.85
CA ALA A 175 -6.52 5.80 17.70
C ALA A 175 -6.77 7.04 16.85
N GLY A 176 -7.95 7.65 17.02
CA GLY A 176 -8.40 8.80 16.23
C GLY A 176 -9.27 8.47 15.02
N TYR A 177 -9.48 7.19 14.69
CA TYR A 177 -10.24 6.74 13.50
C TYR A 177 -11.46 5.85 13.84
N LYS A 178 -11.98 5.90 15.07
CA LYS A 178 -12.99 4.93 15.54
C LYS A 178 -14.29 4.89 14.71
N ALA A 179 -14.72 6.03 14.15
CA ALA A 179 -15.95 6.06 13.35
C ALA A 179 -15.72 5.44 11.96
N GLY A 180 -16.37 4.31 11.68
CA GLY A 180 -16.32 3.63 10.37
C GLY A 180 -15.23 2.57 10.24
N TRP A 181 -14.41 2.35 11.28
CA TRP A 181 -13.48 1.23 11.37
C TRP A 181 -14.02 0.14 12.28
N ARG A 182 -13.68 -1.12 11.98
CA ARG A 182 -14.00 -2.30 12.78
C ARG A 182 -12.77 -3.20 12.90
N VAL A 183 -12.51 -3.71 14.10
CA VAL A 183 -11.56 -4.82 14.26
C VAL A 183 -12.26 -6.13 13.92
N GLY A 184 -11.64 -6.97 13.10
CA GLY A 184 -12.24 -8.21 12.57
C GLY A 184 -12.67 -8.09 11.11
N PHE A 185 -13.73 -8.79 10.75
CA PHE A 185 -14.23 -8.93 9.38
C PHE A 185 -15.71 -8.54 9.27
N THR A 186 -16.19 -8.37 8.04
CA THR A 186 -17.60 -8.07 7.75
C THR A 186 -18.52 -9.29 7.79
N ASP A 187 -17.95 -10.47 7.51
CA ASP A 187 -18.69 -11.72 7.38
C ASP A 187 -19.01 -12.35 8.75
N SER A 188 -19.82 -13.41 8.77
CA SER A 188 -20.14 -14.09 10.04
C SER A 188 -18.94 -14.89 10.56
N PRO A 189 -18.62 -14.85 11.87
CA PRO A 189 -17.53 -15.66 12.44
C PRO A 189 -17.73 -17.17 12.27
N GLN A 190 -18.99 -17.59 12.11
CA GLN A 190 -19.38 -18.98 11.91
C GLN A 190 -19.42 -19.40 10.43
N ALA A 191 -19.27 -18.45 9.50
CA ALA A 191 -19.16 -18.80 8.08
C ALA A 191 -17.92 -19.65 7.84
N LEU A 192 -17.98 -20.57 6.87
CA LEU A 192 -16.80 -21.35 6.49
C LEU A 192 -15.77 -20.43 5.83
N ALA A 193 -14.51 -20.53 6.28
CA ALA A 193 -13.44 -19.65 5.80
C ALA A 193 -13.27 -19.71 4.27
N LYS A 194 -13.43 -20.90 3.68
CA LYS A 194 -13.35 -21.12 2.23
C LYS A 194 -14.40 -20.40 1.39
N ASP A 195 -15.54 -20.04 1.99
CA ASP A 195 -16.67 -19.46 1.26
C ASP A 195 -16.61 -17.93 1.25
N VAL A 196 -15.89 -17.34 2.21
CA VAL A 196 -15.83 -15.87 2.44
C VAL A 196 -14.45 -15.28 2.15
N LEU A 197 -13.38 -16.06 2.28
CA LEU A 197 -12.02 -15.56 2.04
C LEU A 197 -11.61 -15.71 0.58
N LEU A 198 -11.17 -14.60 -0.01
CA LEU A 198 -10.62 -14.57 -1.35
C LEU A 198 -9.18 -15.06 -1.38
N ARG A 199 -8.82 -15.77 -2.45
CA ARG A 199 -7.49 -16.33 -2.68
C ARG A 199 -6.74 -15.42 -3.64
N PHE A 200 -5.73 -14.71 -3.13
CA PHE A 200 -4.87 -13.84 -3.95
C PHE A 200 -3.50 -14.48 -4.18
N PRO A 201 -2.80 -14.11 -5.27
CA PRO A 201 -1.42 -14.52 -5.49
C PRO A 201 -0.51 -14.08 -4.34
N ASP A 202 0.43 -14.94 -3.97
CA ASP A 202 1.46 -14.70 -2.95
C ASP A 202 0.92 -14.22 -1.58
N ASP A 203 -0.35 -14.51 -1.27
CA ASP A 203 -1.00 -14.09 -0.03
C ASP A 203 -0.99 -15.21 1.04
N PRO A 204 -0.61 -14.92 2.30
CA PRO A 204 -0.58 -15.92 3.36
C PRO A 204 -1.93 -16.57 3.66
N LYS A 205 -3.06 -15.85 3.50
CA LYS A 205 -4.39 -16.41 3.74
C LYS A 205 -4.75 -17.42 2.66
N ALA A 206 -4.37 -17.16 1.41
CA ALA A 206 -4.56 -18.11 0.31
C ALA A 206 -3.75 -19.39 0.54
N ARG A 207 -2.46 -19.22 0.91
CA ARG A 207 -1.57 -20.34 1.25
C ARG A 207 -2.09 -21.17 2.43
N PHE A 208 -2.67 -20.53 3.46
CA PHE A 208 -3.27 -21.27 4.56
C PHE A 208 -4.54 -22.02 4.13
N LEU A 209 -5.41 -21.39 3.32
CA LEU A 209 -6.58 -22.09 2.78
C LEU A 209 -6.17 -23.32 1.94
N ASP A 210 -5.09 -23.24 1.17
CA ASP A 210 -4.53 -24.39 0.45
C ASP A 210 -4.07 -25.49 1.39
N GLN A 211 -3.36 -25.14 2.48
CA GLN A 211 -2.98 -26.11 3.49
C GLN A 211 -4.20 -26.77 4.16
N LEU A 212 -5.23 -26.01 4.54
CA LEU A 212 -6.46 -26.58 5.10
C LEU A 212 -7.15 -27.53 4.12
N SER A 213 -6.99 -27.28 2.81
CA SER A 213 -7.51 -28.16 1.76
C SER A 213 -6.77 -29.50 1.75
N LEU A 214 -5.44 -29.46 1.87
CA LEU A 214 -4.59 -30.65 1.96
C LEU A 214 -4.86 -31.46 3.24
N ASP A 215 -5.04 -30.76 4.36
CA ASP A 215 -5.31 -31.34 5.67
C ASP A 215 -6.78 -31.82 5.81
N LYS A 216 -7.61 -31.68 4.76
CA LYS A 216 -9.05 -32.00 4.73
C LYS A 216 -9.87 -31.28 5.81
N ALA A 217 -9.38 -30.15 6.33
CA ALA A 217 -10.03 -29.32 7.33
C ALA A 217 -10.77 -28.10 6.72
N ILE A 218 -10.62 -27.87 5.41
CA ILE A 218 -11.20 -26.71 4.74
C ILE A 218 -12.74 -26.64 4.82
N ASP A 219 -13.40 -27.78 4.86
CA ASP A 219 -14.86 -27.86 4.90
C ASP A 219 -15.46 -27.67 6.30
N THR A 220 -14.62 -27.67 7.35
CA THR A 220 -15.03 -27.56 8.75
C THR A 220 -14.50 -26.32 9.46
N THR A 221 -13.48 -25.66 8.90
CA THR A 221 -12.85 -24.49 9.52
C THR A 221 -13.73 -23.26 9.37
N SER A 222 -14.25 -22.75 10.49
CA SER A 222 -14.97 -21.48 10.54
C SER A 222 -14.03 -20.29 10.34
N LEU A 223 -14.59 -19.13 9.97
CA LEU A 223 -13.82 -17.91 9.79
C LEU A 223 -13.12 -17.47 11.08
N ALA A 224 -13.79 -17.60 12.24
CA ALA A 224 -13.17 -17.33 13.54
C ALA A 224 -11.96 -18.23 13.80
N GLN A 225 -12.15 -19.55 13.62
CA GLN A 225 -11.10 -20.54 13.82
C GLN A 225 -9.93 -20.33 12.84
N PHE A 226 -10.23 -19.93 11.60
CA PHE A 226 -9.21 -19.59 10.62
C PHE A 226 -8.31 -18.46 11.12
N TRP A 227 -8.90 -17.36 11.61
CA TRP A 227 -8.09 -16.21 12.07
C TRP A 227 -7.31 -16.50 13.36
N GLU A 228 -7.85 -17.33 14.25
CA GLU A 228 -7.11 -17.84 15.41
C GLU A 228 -5.89 -18.65 14.98
N LEU A 229 -6.07 -19.60 14.05
CA LEU A 229 -4.97 -20.42 13.53
C LEU A 229 -3.97 -19.61 12.69
N MET A 230 -4.41 -18.54 12.03
CA MET A 230 -3.54 -17.64 11.27
C MET A 230 -2.47 -17.00 12.15
N ALA A 231 -2.76 -16.71 13.42
CA ALA A 231 -1.80 -16.10 14.35
C ALA A 231 -0.53 -16.95 14.56
N TYR A 232 -0.64 -18.28 14.41
CA TYR A 232 0.48 -19.20 14.59
C TYR A 232 1.31 -19.43 13.32
N ARG A 233 0.94 -18.79 12.21
CA ARG A 233 1.68 -18.92 10.95
C ARG A 233 2.99 -18.16 11.01
N GLN A 234 4.03 -18.69 10.37
CA GLN A 234 5.39 -18.12 10.36
C GLN A 234 5.43 -16.63 9.96
N GLU A 235 4.53 -16.21 9.06
CA GLU A 235 4.46 -14.82 8.60
C GLU A 235 3.87 -13.86 9.64
N MET A 236 3.17 -14.40 10.63
CA MET A 236 2.43 -13.69 11.69
C MET A 236 3.06 -13.90 13.07
N SER A 237 4.05 -14.78 13.19
CA SER A 237 4.68 -15.16 14.46
C SER A 237 6.07 -14.54 14.64
N SER A 238 6.74 -14.86 15.76
CA SER A 238 8.10 -14.36 16.07
C SER A 238 8.22 -12.83 16.20
N GLY A 239 7.22 -12.19 16.82
CA GLY A 239 7.24 -10.74 17.12
C GLY A 239 6.87 -9.84 15.93
N ARG A 240 6.43 -10.43 14.82
CA ARG A 240 5.87 -9.71 13.66
C ARG A 240 4.51 -9.10 14.01
N SER A 241 4.22 -7.92 13.50
CA SER A 241 2.94 -7.22 13.73
C SER A 241 2.35 -6.75 12.41
N VAL A 242 1.80 -7.72 11.67
CA VAL A 242 1.29 -7.58 10.31
C VAL A 242 -0.23 -7.50 10.32
N ALA A 243 -0.84 -6.92 9.28
CA ALA A 243 -2.29 -6.71 9.25
C ALA A 243 -2.93 -7.09 7.92
N PHE A 244 -4.14 -7.66 8.00
CA PHE A 244 -5.06 -7.72 6.88
C PHE A 244 -6.01 -6.54 6.98
N LEU A 245 -6.12 -5.80 5.89
CA LEU A 245 -6.91 -4.58 5.83
C LEU A 245 -7.93 -4.70 4.69
N GLN A 246 -9.15 -4.25 4.95
CA GLN A 246 -10.25 -4.23 3.99
C GLN A 246 -10.96 -2.88 4.06
N LEU A 247 -11.36 -2.35 2.90
CA LEU A 247 -12.21 -1.19 2.76
C LEU A 247 -13.34 -1.54 1.79
N ASP A 248 -14.57 -1.59 2.30
CA ASP A 248 -15.77 -1.73 1.50
C ASP A 248 -16.36 -0.35 1.25
N THR A 249 -16.66 -0.04 0.00
CA THR A 249 -17.25 1.23 -0.43
C THR A 249 -18.19 1.03 -1.62
N VAL A 250 -18.96 2.06 -1.94
CA VAL A 250 -19.74 2.12 -3.18
C VAL A 250 -19.13 3.22 -4.05
N SER A 251 -18.75 2.83 -5.27
CA SER A 251 -18.34 3.78 -6.30
C SER A 251 -19.56 4.09 -7.16
N GLU A 252 -20.02 5.33 -7.06
CA GLU A 252 -20.93 5.91 -8.03
C GLU A 252 -20.04 6.40 -9.18
N TYR A 253 -20.09 5.69 -10.31
CA TYR A 253 -19.50 6.19 -11.54
C TYR A 253 -19.99 7.63 -11.75
N PRO A 254 -19.14 8.62 -12.07
CA PRO A 254 -19.65 9.95 -12.39
C PRO A 254 -20.54 9.80 -13.63
N ALA A 255 -21.86 9.84 -13.41
CA ALA A 255 -22.89 9.64 -14.44
C ALA A 255 -22.91 10.77 -15.48
N ASP A 256 -22.13 11.83 -15.23
CA ASP A 256 -22.05 13.02 -16.06
C ASP A 256 -20.58 13.37 -16.34
N THR A 257 -20.34 13.89 -17.55
CA THR A 257 -19.14 14.58 -18.06
C THR A 257 -18.11 13.76 -18.84
N ASN A 258 -17.53 14.44 -19.84
CA ASN A 258 -16.26 14.15 -20.51
C ASN A 258 -15.20 13.64 -19.54
N VAL A 259 -15.22 12.34 -19.23
CA VAL A 259 -14.20 11.73 -18.38
C VAL A 259 -12.87 11.91 -19.11
N PRO A 260 -11.89 12.63 -18.52
CA PRO A 260 -10.58 12.76 -19.13
C PRO A 260 -10.07 11.36 -19.44
N SER A 261 -9.55 11.13 -20.65
CA SER A 261 -9.05 9.80 -21.03
C SER A 261 -8.20 9.27 -19.88
N TRP A 262 -8.52 8.07 -19.42
CA TRP A 262 -7.77 7.48 -18.34
C TRP A 262 -6.31 7.37 -18.82
N ASP A 263 -5.38 7.96 -18.06
CA ASP A 263 -3.98 8.11 -18.44
C ASP A 263 -3.21 6.77 -18.42
N PHE A 264 -3.88 5.64 -18.67
CA PHE A 264 -3.28 4.31 -18.69
C PHE A 264 -2.90 3.87 -20.10
N LEU A 265 -1.90 3.00 -20.15
CA LEU A 265 -1.42 2.31 -21.34
C LEU A 265 -1.92 0.87 -21.28
N ASP A 266 -2.84 0.52 -22.20
CA ASP A 266 -3.30 -0.86 -22.34
C ASP A 266 -2.20 -1.70 -22.99
N LEU A 267 -1.83 -2.78 -22.32
CA LEU A 267 -0.82 -3.73 -22.74
C LEU A 267 -1.42 -5.14 -22.77
N SER A 268 -0.90 -5.98 -23.66
CA SER A 268 -1.17 -7.42 -23.55
C SER A 268 -0.50 -7.98 -22.29
N ASP A 269 -1.08 -9.01 -21.70
CA ASP A 269 -0.52 -9.65 -20.48
C ASP A 269 0.93 -10.09 -20.67
N LYS A 270 1.29 -10.55 -21.88
CA LYS A 270 2.66 -10.95 -22.21
C LYS A 270 3.62 -9.76 -22.14
N LYS A 271 3.22 -8.60 -22.69
CA LYS A 271 4.02 -7.37 -22.65
C LYS A 271 4.14 -6.85 -21.21
N LEU A 272 3.05 -6.86 -20.44
CA LEU A 272 3.08 -6.43 -19.04
C LEU A 272 3.92 -7.37 -18.15
N ALA A 273 3.81 -8.69 -18.34
CA ALA A 273 4.62 -9.67 -17.63
C ALA A 273 6.12 -9.49 -17.96
N MET A 274 6.46 -9.33 -19.24
CA MET A 274 7.82 -9.03 -19.68
C MET A 274 8.37 -7.76 -19.00
N LEU A 275 7.58 -6.69 -18.93
CA LEU A 275 8.00 -5.47 -18.22
C LEU A 275 8.20 -5.75 -16.72
N ARG A 276 7.29 -6.47 -16.05
CA ARG A 276 7.45 -6.81 -14.62
C ARG A 276 8.72 -7.62 -14.36
N ASP A 277 8.99 -8.62 -15.20
CA ASP A 277 10.20 -9.45 -15.11
C ASP A 277 11.46 -8.59 -15.33
N GLU A 278 11.40 -7.67 -16.29
CA GLU A 278 12.49 -6.76 -16.58
C GLU A 278 12.80 -5.80 -15.42
N LEU A 279 11.76 -5.26 -14.75
CA LEU A 279 11.94 -4.44 -13.55
C LEU A 279 12.59 -5.27 -12.41
N GLY A 280 12.13 -6.51 -12.24
CA GLY A 280 12.67 -7.45 -11.26
C GLY A 280 14.07 -7.99 -11.59
N ALA A 281 14.56 -7.76 -12.81
CA ALA A 281 15.92 -8.09 -13.23
C ALA A 281 16.91 -6.92 -13.07
N GLN A 282 16.43 -5.72 -12.77
CA GLN A 282 17.29 -4.56 -12.48
C GLN A 282 17.77 -4.55 -11.03
N THR A 283 18.78 -3.71 -10.77
CA THR A 283 19.33 -3.46 -9.44
C THR A 283 19.09 -2.00 -9.04
N PHE A 284 18.81 -1.79 -7.76
CA PHE A 284 18.49 -0.49 -7.17
C PHE A 284 19.31 -0.20 -5.91
N THR A 285 20.52 -0.76 -5.76
CA THR A 285 21.33 -0.61 -4.53
C THR A 285 21.78 0.83 -4.30
N SER A 286 21.97 1.60 -5.38
CA SER A 286 22.41 2.98 -5.32
C SER A 286 21.55 3.90 -6.18
N ARG A 287 21.74 5.22 -6.01
CA ARG A 287 21.10 6.22 -6.87
C ARG A 287 21.53 6.09 -8.33
N GLU A 288 22.79 5.75 -8.58
CA GLU A 288 23.32 5.57 -9.95
C GLU A 288 22.71 4.35 -10.64
N GLU A 289 22.62 3.21 -9.94
CA GLU A 289 21.96 2.02 -10.48
C GLU A 289 20.47 2.26 -10.70
N THR A 290 19.82 2.98 -9.77
CA THR A 290 18.42 3.38 -9.92
C THR A 290 18.24 4.26 -11.17
N LEU A 291 19.16 5.17 -11.47
CA LEU A 291 19.12 5.98 -12.68
C LEU A 291 19.21 5.12 -13.94
N LEU A 292 20.17 4.21 -14.01
CA LEU A 292 20.34 3.30 -15.14
C LEU A 292 19.09 2.42 -15.36
N ALA A 293 18.54 1.87 -14.27
CA ALA A 293 17.30 1.08 -14.30
C ALA A 293 16.11 1.94 -14.77
N SER A 294 16.04 3.19 -14.33
CA SER A 294 14.96 4.12 -14.71
C SER A 294 15.05 4.52 -16.17
N GLU A 295 16.23 4.86 -16.68
CA GLU A 295 16.43 5.13 -18.11
C GLU A 295 16.04 3.94 -18.98
N ARG A 296 16.43 2.73 -18.56
CA ARG A 296 16.07 1.50 -19.27
C ARG A 296 14.56 1.32 -19.28
N TRP A 297 13.90 1.49 -18.15
CA TRP A 297 12.45 1.41 -18.04
C TRP A 297 11.73 2.46 -18.92
N LEU A 298 12.20 3.71 -18.90
CA LEU A 298 11.67 4.82 -19.72
C LEU A 298 11.80 4.56 -21.23
N ARG A 299 12.77 3.74 -21.66
CA ARG A 299 12.89 3.31 -23.07
C ARG A 299 12.00 2.11 -23.39
N LEU A 300 11.88 1.15 -22.46
CA LEU A 300 11.18 -0.12 -22.70
C LEU A 300 9.65 0.01 -22.68
N VAL A 301 9.09 0.88 -21.85
CA VAL A 301 7.64 1.09 -21.79
C VAL A 301 7.10 1.60 -23.14
N PRO A 302 7.63 2.71 -23.72
CA PRO A 302 7.23 3.15 -25.05
C PRO A 302 7.42 2.09 -26.14
N ALA A 303 8.55 1.36 -26.12
CA ALA A 303 8.82 0.30 -27.09
C ALA A 303 7.84 -0.88 -26.98
N SER A 304 7.19 -1.04 -25.84
CA SER A 304 6.20 -2.10 -25.60
C SER A 304 4.77 -1.67 -25.96
N THR A 305 4.53 -0.39 -26.27
CA THR A 305 3.22 0.16 -26.63
C THR A 305 3.18 0.56 -28.11
N ASP A 306 2.00 0.55 -28.72
CA ASP A 306 1.84 0.88 -30.14
C ASP A 306 1.75 2.42 -30.40
N GLY A 307 2.40 3.26 -29.56
CA GLY A 307 2.35 4.73 -29.64
C GLY A 307 3.43 5.47 -28.82
N ASP A 308 3.40 6.81 -28.81
CA ASP A 308 4.32 7.68 -28.03
C ASP A 308 3.95 7.65 -26.54
N ALA A 309 4.20 6.51 -25.89
CA ALA A 309 3.85 6.28 -24.48
C ALA A 309 4.90 6.86 -23.53
N LYS A 310 5.17 8.15 -23.68
CA LYS A 310 5.97 8.91 -22.72
C LYS A 310 5.29 8.94 -21.35
N PRO A 311 6.07 9.06 -20.26
CA PRO A 311 5.49 9.21 -18.95
C PRO A 311 4.70 10.52 -18.88
N VAL A 312 3.58 10.49 -18.15
CA VAL A 312 2.72 11.66 -17.98
C VAL A 312 3.33 12.58 -16.93
N CYS A 313 3.83 13.74 -17.35
CA CYS A 313 4.38 14.76 -16.46
C CYS A 313 3.28 15.50 -15.69
N VAL A 314 3.55 15.77 -14.40
CA VAL A 314 2.65 16.38 -13.44
C VAL A 314 3.40 17.45 -12.65
N PHE A 315 2.82 18.65 -12.59
CA PHE A 315 3.32 19.76 -11.79
C PHE A 315 2.38 20.03 -10.62
N GLY A 316 2.91 19.98 -9.40
CA GLY A 316 2.14 20.24 -8.19
C GLY A 316 1.62 21.68 -8.11
N ARG A 317 0.38 21.83 -7.64
CA ARG A 317 -0.32 23.11 -7.45
C ARG A 317 -0.80 23.31 -6.01
N ALA A 318 -0.55 22.36 -5.11
CA ALA A 318 -1.00 22.46 -3.73
C ALA A 318 -0.20 23.51 -2.96
N THR A 319 -0.90 24.42 -2.28
CA THR A 319 -0.27 25.31 -1.30
C THR A 319 0.08 24.54 -0.02
N LEU A 320 1.09 25.00 0.73
CA LEU A 320 1.51 24.39 2.00
C LEU A 320 0.36 24.18 3.01
N LYS A 321 -0.64 25.07 3.01
CA LYS A 321 -1.84 24.94 3.87
C LYS A 321 -2.73 23.75 3.46
N THR A 322 -2.82 23.48 2.17
CA THR A 322 -3.61 22.37 1.61
C THR A 322 -2.95 21.02 1.93
N VAL A 323 -1.63 20.94 1.87
CA VAL A 323 -0.84 19.73 2.16
C VAL A 323 -0.94 19.34 3.64
N ALA A 324 -0.80 20.31 4.56
CA ALA A 324 -0.91 20.05 6.00
C ALA A 324 -2.29 19.50 6.42
N LYS A 325 -3.36 19.98 5.77
CA LYS A 325 -4.73 19.49 6.00
C LYS A 325 -4.94 18.08 5.42
N ALA A 326 -4.26 17.75 4.32
CA ALA A 326 -4.34 16.45 3.67
C ALA A 326 -3.58 15.34 4.44
N ASP A 327 -2.51 15.70 5.14
CA ASP A 327 -1.69 14.77 5.95
C ASP A 327 -2.19 14.62 7.41
N GLY A 328 -3.33 15.20 7.77
CA GLY A 328 -3.92 15.08 9.12
C GLY A 328 -3.10 15.74 10.23
N LYS A 329 -2.07 16.52 9.90
CA LYS A 329 -1.29 17.30 10.88
C LYS A 329 -1.88 18.70 11.00
N THR A 330 -2.65 18.92 12.06
CA THR A 330 -3.06 20.26 12.47
C THR A 330 -1.83 21.06 12.88
N ILE A 331 -1.31 21.91 11.99
CA ILE A 331 -0.30 22.91 12.37
C ILE A 331 -1.06 24.06 13.03
N ASN A 332 -0.96 24.16 14.36
CA ASN A 332 -1.37 25.37 15.07
C ASN A 332 -0.44 26.51 14.64
N ALA A 333 -0.88 27.30 13.67
CA ALA A 333 -0.25 28.56 13.32
C ALA A 333 -0.60 29.59 14.40
N SER A 334 0.30 29.79 15.37
CA SER A 334 0.61 31.09 15.99
C SER A 334 1.51 30.92 17.21
N LYS A 335 2.76 31.34 17.07
CA LYS A 335 3.35 32.41 17.87
C LYS A 335 4.79 32.67 17.39
N THR A 336 4.92 33.80 16.72
CA THR A 336 6.17 34.50 16.48
C THR A 336 6.89 34.83 17.79
N SER A 337 8.21 34.86 17.68
CA SER A 337 9.26 35.21 18.64
C SER A 337 8.87 35.92 19.94
N GLU A 338 9.41 35.42 21.05
CA GLU A 338 10.09 36.29 22.01
C GLU A 338 11.27 35.53 22.64
N MET A 339 12.47 36.06 22.42
CA MET A 339 13.70 35.64 23.09
C MET A 339 13.54 35.87 24.60
N HIS A 340 13.68 34.82 25.39
CA HIS A 340 14.08 34.93 26.79
C HIS A 340 15.32 34.07 27.04
N LYS A 341 16.45 34.75 27.20
CA LYS A 341 17.72 34.17 27.65
C LYS A 341 17.49 33.49 29.01
N ARG A 342 17.92 32.23 29.15
CA ARG A 342 18.14 31.59 30.46
C ARG A 342 19.64 31.45 30.71
N PRO A 343 20.10 31.64 31.96
CA PRO A 343 21.52 31.63 32.29
C PRO A 343 22.05 30.20 32.43
N ALA A 344 23.35 30.05 32.20
CA ALA A 344 24.09 28.79 32.29
C ALA A 344 24.14 28.26 33.73
N SER A 345 24.00 26.94 33.89
CA SER A 345 24.37 26.24 35.11
C SER A 345 25.12 24.95 34.78
N ASP A 346 26.33 24.86 35.29
CA ASP A 346 27.23 23.71 35.34
C ASP A 346 26.53 22.43 35.80
N THR A 347 26.76 21.31 35.09
CA THR A 347 26.84 20.00 35.75
C THR A 347 27.62 18.99 34.88
N GLN A 348 28.67 18.43 35.45
CA GLN A 348 29.59 17.44 34.86
C GLN A 348 28.94 16.06 34.60
N PRO A 349 29.51 15.25 33.67
CA PRO A 349 28.98 13.93 33.30
C PRO A 349 29.32 12.85 34.34
N ASN A 350 28.31 12.10 34.78
CA ASN A 350 28.50 10.95 35.69
C ASN A 350 28.98 9.70 34.93
N ILE A 351 30.20 9.27 35.23
CA ILE A 351 30.81 7.99 34.84
C ILE A 351 30.42 6.92 35.86
N LEU A 352 29.95 5.76 35.39
CA LEU A 352 29.57 4.61 36.21
C LEU A 352 30.79 3.85 36.76
N VAL A 353 30.81 3.55 38.06
CA VAL A 353 31.88 2.77 38.74
C VAL A 353 31.33 1.42 39.25
N PRO A 354 32.08 0.29 39.20
CA PRO A 354 31.56 -1.05 39.51
C PRO A 354 31.49 -1.38 41.02
N ARG A 355 30.47 -2.16 41.41
CA ARG A 355 30.18 -2.61 42.79
C ARG A 355 31.23 -3.57 43.38
N LYS A 356 31.68 -3.31 44.63
CA LYS A 356 32.45 -4.26 45.46
C LYS A 356 31.54 -5.11 46.37
N ARG A 357 31.88 -6.40 46.49
CA ARG A 357 31.23 -7.45 47.30
C ARG A 357 31.36 -7.20 48.82
N GLN A 358 30.31 -7.48 49.58
CA GLN A 358 30.31 -7.48 51.05
C GLN A 358 30.78 -8.84 51.61
N ARG A 359 31.54 -8.81 52.73
CA ARG A 359 31.83 -9.97 53.58
C ARG A 359 30.98 -9.94 54.86
N PRO A 360 30.65 -11.10 55.45
CA PRO A 360 29.72 -11.19 56.57
C PRO A 360 30.40 -10.84 57.90
N LYS A 361 29.60 -10.34 58.85
CA LYS A 361 30.03 -9.98 60.22
C LYS A 361 29.77 -11.15 61.19
N PRO A 362 30.52 -11.20 62.32
CA PRO A 362 30.76 -12.38 63.14
C PRO A 362 29.54 -12.91 63.89
#